data_AF-A0A1G6HG81-F1
#
_entry.id   AF-A0A1G6HG81-F1
#
_cell.length_a   1.000
_cell.length_b   1.000
_cell.length_c   1.000
_cell.angle_alpha   90.00
_cell.angle_beta   90.00
_cell.angle_gamma   90.00
#
_symmetry.space_group_name_H-M   'P 1'
#
loop_
_entity.id
_entity.type
_entity.pdbx_description
1 polymer ?
#
loop_
_entity_poly.entity_id
_entity_poly.type
_entity_poly.pdbx_seq_one_letter_code
_entity_poly.pdbx_strand_id
1 'polypeptide(L)'
;MTSATKSLHRRSPVRLGAARRVVREKRPIATQHGIDRWVKNIETGRFERSLSALTALGAVVTALEIFFEHDKASFGNRWMWVPVVLGPFGAAAGVAGFFSRRLAKTFLPLVSATIVANGLQGTYLHLRGVAQKPGGFSNLRYNLEMGPPVFAPLLVTMVGGMGLLAAVLRREK
;
A
#
# COMPACT_ATOMS: atom_id res chain seq x y z
N MET A 1 -0.66 -72.30 -50.23
CA MET A 1 0.72 -72.01 -50.64
C MET A 1 0.66 -71.15 -51.90
N THR A 2 1.28 -69.95 -51.87
CA THR A 2 1.92 -69.17 -52.98
C THR A 2 1.18 -69.02 -54.33
N SER A 3 1.17 -67.90 -55.04
CA SER A 3 1.73 -66.55 -54.96
C SER A 3 1.16 -65.81 -56.18
N ALA A 4 0.79 -64.54 -56.08
CA ALA A 4 0.50 -63.71 -57.25
C ALA A 4 0.98 -62.28 -57.01
N THR A 5 2.16 -62.00 -57.53
CA THR A 5 2.77 -60.67 -57.71
C THR A 5 1.92 -59.80 -58.65
N LYS A 6 1.63 -58.55 -58.26
CA LYS A 6 1.27 -57.51 -59.22
C LYS A 6 1.71 -56.11 -58.78
N SER A 7 2.66 -55.59 -59.54
CA SER A 7 2.72 -54.23 -60.13
C SER A 7 2.78 -53.01 -59.22
N LEU A 8 3.95 -52.37 -59.29
CA LEU A 8 4.24 -50.96 -59.00
C LEU A 8 3.21 -50.01 -59.64
N HIS A 9 2.68 -49.07 -58.86
CA HIS A 9 2.30 -47.77 -59.39
C HIS A 9 2.49 -46.67 -58.35
N ARG A 10 3.52 -45.85 -58.58
CA ARG A 10 3.76 -44.55 -57.92
C ARG A 10 2.49 -43.69 -58.00
N ARG A 11 2.00 -43.21 -56.86
CA ARG A 11 1.33 -41.90 -56.77
C ARG A 11 1.59 -41.24 -55.42
N SER A 12 2.32 -40.13 -55.46
CA SER A 12 2.16 -38.99 -54.56
C SER A 12 1.91 -37.79 -55.48
N PRO A 13 1.06 -36.81 -55.13
CA PRO A 13 1.42 -35.93 -54.03
C PRO A 13 0.29 -35.59 -53.06
N VAL A 14 0.75 -35.31 -51.85
CA VAL A 14 0.18 -34.53 -50.76
C VAL A 14 -0.68 -33.36 -51.29
N ARG A 15 -1.98 -33.37 -50.99
CA ARG A 15 -2.79 -32.15 -51.04
C ARG A 15 -2.47 -31.33 -49.79
N LEU A 16 -1.72 -30.25 -50.02
CA LEU A 16 -1.46 -29.18 -49.07
C LEU A 16 -2.75 -28.79 -48.35
N GLY A 17 -2.80 -29.06 -47.04
CA GLY A 17 -3.75 -28.40 -46.16
C GLY A 17 -3.50 -26.90 -46.27
N ALA A 18 -4.52 -26.16 -46.70
CA ALA A 18 -4.52 -24.71 -46.67
C ALA A 18 -4.30 -24.29 -45.21
N ALA A 19 -3.05 -23.98 -44.88
CA ALA A 19 -2.72 -23.30 -43.65
C ALA A 19 -3.52 -22.00 -43.66
N ARG A 20 -4.59 -21.95 -42.87
CA ARG A 20 -5.18 -20.68 -42.43
C ARG A 20 -4.05 -19.92 -41.76
N ARG A 21 -3.38 -19.08 -42.54
CA ARG A 21 -2.50 -18.05 -42.03
C ARG A 21 -3.42 -17.16 -41.21
N VAL A 22 -3.47 -17.41 -39.91
CA VAL A 22 -4.03 -16.48 -38.94
C VAL A 22 -3.18 -15.23 -39.12
N VAL A 23 -3.69 -14.30 -39.92
CA VAL A 23 -3.16 -12.95 -39.99
C VAL A 23 -3.32 -12.45 -38.56
N ARG A 24 -2.21 -12.46 -37.82
CA ARG A 24 -2.12 -11.83 -36.52
C ARG A 24 -2.35 -10.35 -36.78
N GLU A 25 -3.59 -9.91 -36.71
CA GLU A 25 -3.93 -8.51 -36.67
C GLU A 25 -3.07 -7.91 -35.56
N LYS A 26 -2.11 -7.06 -35.97
CA LYS A 26 -1.44 -6.17 -35.04
C LYS A 26 -2.55 -5.26 -34.52
N ARG A 27 -3.14 -5.62 -33.38
CA ARG A 27 -4.01 -4.71 -32.64
C ARG A 27 -3.26 -3.38 -32.56
N PRO A 28 -3.92 -2.26 -32.90
CA PRO A 28 -3.29 -0.96 -32.78
C PRO A 28 -2.72 -0.88 -31.36
N ILE A 29 -1.44 -0.54 -31.26
CA ILE A 29 -0.80 -0.27 -29.97
C ILE A 29 -1.52 0.98 -29.48
N ALA A 30 -2.61 0.79 -28.74
CA ALA A 30 -3.22 1.86 -27.97
C ALA A 30 -2.06 2.43 -27.15
N THR A 31 -1.76 3.71 -27.39
CA THR A 31 -0.79 4.46 -26.62
C THR A 31 -1.23 4.37 -25.16
N GLN A 32 -0.68 3.41 -24.42
CA GLN A 32 -0.98 3.28 -22.99
C GLN A 32 -0.36 4.51 -22.35
N HIS A 33 -1.20 5.46 -21.96
CA HIS A 33 -0.74 6.57 -21.14
C HIS A 33 -0.33 5.98 -19.79
N GLY A 34 0.63 6.63 -19.11
CA GLY A 34 1.03 6.20 -17.77
C GLY A 34 -0.18 6.07 -16.83
N ILE A 35 -1.16 6.97 -16.99
CA ILE A 35 -2.43 6.99 -16.26
C ILE A 35 -3.23 5.70 -16.48
N ASP A 36 -3.35 5.20 -17.71
CA ASP A 36 -4.10 3.97 -18.01
C ASP A 36 -3.50 2.75 -17.29
N ARG A 37 -2.16 2.71 -17.19
CA ARG A 37 -1.46 1.66 -16.42
C ARG A 37 -1.76 1.81 -14.92
N TRP A 38 -1.75 3.02 -14.40
CA TRP A 38 -2.10 3.30 -13.02
C TRP A 38 -3.53 2.86 -12.73
N VAL A 39 -4.52 3.32 -13.50
CA VAL A 39 -5.93 2.93 -13.36
C VAL A 39 -6.11 1.41 -13.38
N LYS A 40 -5.47 0.71 -14.32
CA LYS A 40 -5.52 -0.76 -14.35
C LYS A 40 -4.88 -1.41 -13.12
N ASN A 41 -3.79 -0.86 -12.61
CA ASN A 41 -3.20 -1.31 -11.35
C ASN A 41 -4.21 -1.09 -10.20
N ILE A 42 -4.94 0.04 -10.20
CA ILE A 42 -5.98 0.34 -9.21
C ILE A 42 -7.08 -0.72 -9.23
N GLU A 43 -7.69 -0.91 -10.39
CA GLU A 43 -8.80 -1.85 -10.62
C GLU A 43 -8.42 -3.30 -10.26
N THR A 44 -7.15 -3.66 -10.40
CA THR A 44 -6.65 -5.01 -10.13
C THR A 44 -6.02 -5.19 -8.75
N GLY A 45 -6.15 -4.20 -7.86
CA GLY A 45 -5.65 -4.22 -6.50
C GLY A 45 -4.12 -4.23 -6.40
N ARG A 46 -3.43 -3.60 -7.36
CA ARG A 46 -1.98 -3.47 -7.41
C ARG A 46 -1.52 -2.10 -6.91
N PHE A 47 -1.27 -2.00 -5.61
CA PHE A 47 -0.81 -0.76 -4.97
C PHE A 47 0.27 -0.97 -3.90
N GLU A 48 0.86 -2.15 -3.80
CA GLU A 48 1.83 -2.46 -2.75
C GLU A 48 2.97 -1.43 -2.68
N ARG A 49 3.60 -1.08 -3.81
CA ARG A 49 4.69 -0.10 -3.83
C ARG A 49 4.19 1.29 -3.54
N SER A 50 3.09 1.69 -4.15
CA SER A 50 2.55 3.05 -4.02
C SER A 50 2.14 3.33 -2.58
N LEU A 51 1.43 2.40 -1.94
CA LEU A 51 1.11 2.52 -0.52
C LEU A 51 2.35 2.38 0.38
N SER A 52 3.34 1.58 0.02
CA SER A 52 4.61 1.54 0.77
C SER A 52 5.32 2.91 0.73
N ALA A 53 5.36 3.56 -0.45
CA ALA A 53 5.93 4.89 -0.61
C ALA A 53 5.12 5.98 0.12
N LEU A 54 3.79 5.92 0.03
CA LEU A 54 2.90 6.83 0.78
C LEU A 54 3.02 6.62 2.29
N THR A 55 3.21 5.39 2.74
CA THR A 55 3.51 5.10 4.16
C THR A 55 4.82 5.73 4.56
N ALA A 56 5.86 5.65 3.72
CA ALA A 56 7.16 6.25 4.03
C ALA A 56 7.09 7.78 4.12
N LEU A 57 6.50 8.42 3.10
CA LEU A 57 6.33 9.88 3.05
C LEU A 57 5.43 10.37 4.18
N GLY A 58 4.29 9.70 4.39
CA GLY A 58 3.38 9.99 5.48
C GLY A 58 4.07 9.86 6.83
N ALA A 59 4.87 8.82 7.05
CA ALA A 59 5.60 8.65 8.30
C ALA A 59 6.61 9.77 8.56
N VAL A 60 7.33 10.25 7.55
CA VAL A 60 8.26 11.40 7.72
C VAL A 60 7.49 12.67 8.06
N VAL A 61 6.47 13.02 7.28
CA VAL A 61 5.70 14.26 7.48
C VAL A 61 5.03 14.25 8.86
N THR A 62 4.31 13.17 9.19
CA THR A 62 3.62 13.04 10.47
C THR A 62 4.60 13.03 11.64
N ALA A 63 5.77 12.41 11.52
CA ALA A 63 6.77 12.43 12.59
C ALA A 63 7.34 13.82 12.85
N LEU A 64 7.57 14.61 11.80
CA LEU A 64 8.01 16.00 11.94
C LEU A 64 6.93 16.85 12.61
N GLU A 65 5.68 16.75 12.16
CA GLU A 65 4.55 17.45 12.80
C GLU A 65 4.44 17.09 14.28
N ILE A 66 4.47 15.80 14.61
CA ILE A 66 4.41 15.32 16.00
C ILE A 66 5.59 15.86 16.80
N PHE A 67 6.81 15.79 16.26
CA PHE A 67 8.00 16.29 16.93
C PHE A 67 7.83 17.76 17.34
N PHE A 68 7.44 18.62 16.39
CA PHE A 68 7.25 20.05 16.68
C PHE A 68 6.11 20.30 17.67
N GLU A 69 5.00 19.57 17.58
CA GLU A 69 3.89 19.72 18.54
C GLU A 69 4.27 19.24 19.95
N HIS A 70 5.06 18.17 20.07
CA HIS A 70 5.49 17.65 21.36
C HIS A 70 6.59 18.50 22.00
N ASP A 71 7.48 19.07 21.18
CA ASP A 71 8.49 20.02 21.61
C ASP A 71 7.85 21.33 22.12
N LYS A 72 6.92 21.92 21.36
CA LYS A 72 6.15 23.11 21.77
C LYS A 72 5.37 22.88 23.06
N ALA A 73 4.76 21.71 23.22
CA ALA A 73 4.02 21.34 24.43
C ALA A 73 4.91 20.99 25.62
N SER A 74 6.23 20.83 25.41
CA SER A 74 7.24 20.54 26.43
C SER A 74 6.87 19.33 27.30
N PHE A 75 6.51 18.21 26.66
CA PHE A 75 6.05 17.03 27.39
C PHE A 75 7.18 16.34 28.18
N GLY A 76 7.03 16.29 29.51
CA GLY A 76 7.94 15.56 30.40
C GLY A 76 7.76 14.04 30.40
N ASN A 77 6.60 13.53 29.94
CA ASN A 77 6.36 12.09 29.88
C ASN A 77 7.03 11.48 28.64
N ARG A 78 8.05 10.64 28.86
CA ARG A 78 8.80 9.95 27.79
C ARG A 78 7.91 9.10 26.87
N TRP A 79 6.80 8.56 27.36
CA TRP A 79 5.88 7.76 26.54
C TRP A 79 5.22 8.57 25.41
N MET A 80 5.13 9.89 25.56
CA MET A 80 4.58 10.75 24.52
C MET A 80 5.52 10.92 23.32
N TRP A 81 6.79 10.51 23.45
CA TRP A 81 7.78 10.56 22.36
C TRP A 81 7.79 9.27 21.52
N VAL A 82 7.05 8.23 21.92
CA VAL A 82 6.92 6.98 21.12
C VAL A 82 6.44 7.24 19.68
N PRO A 83 5.39 8.05 19.44
CA PRO A 83 4.95 8.35 18.07
C PRO A 83 6.03 9.00 17.21
N VAL A 84 6.90 9.83 17.80
CA VAL A 84 8.05 10.45 17.09
C VAL A 84 9.05 9.37 16.67
N VAL A 85 9.38 8.43 17.56
CA VAL A 85 10.31 7.34 17.26
C VAL A 85 9.76 6.39 16.21
N LEU A 86 8.45 6.12 16.23
CA LEU A 86 7.80 5.25 15.24
C LEU A 86 7.84 5.83 13.82
N GLY A 87 7.97 7.15 13.68
CA GLY A 87 8.14 7.85 12.41
C GLY A 87 9.27 7.31 11.54
N PRO A 88 10.54 7.40 11.99
CA PRO A 88 11.69 6.83 11.30
C PRO A 88 11.55 5.33 10.97
N PHE A 89 10.95 4.53 11.87
CA PHE A 89 10.68 3.12 11.59
C PHE A 89 9.66 2.95 10.46
N GLY A 90 8.57 3.72 10.46
CA GLY A 90 7.57 3.73 9.39
C GLY A 90 8.16 4.16 8.06
N ALA A 91 9.01 5.19 8.05
CA ALA A 91 9.75 5.66 6.88
C ALA A 91 10.65 4.55 6.32
N ALA A 92 11.48 3.95 7.17
CA ALA A 92 12.37 2.86 6.78
C ALA A 92 11.59 1.65 6.25
N ALA A 93 10.48 1.29 6.90
CA ALA A 93 9.65 0.17 6.50
C ALA A 93 8.95 0.39 5.16
N GLY A 94 8.43 1.61 4.92
CA GLY A 94 7.83 1.99 3.64
C GLY A 94 8.84 2.00 2.50
N VAL A 95 10.02 2.58 2.70
CA VAL A 95 11.13 2.54 1.70
C VAL A 95 11.54 1.10 1.42
N ALA A 96 11.76 0.30 2.47
CA ALA A 96 12.09 -1.11 2.36
C ALA A 96 11.04 -1.90 1.58
N GLY A 97 9.75 -1.67 1.85
CA GLY A 97 8.63 -2.33 1.15
C GLY A 97 8.53 -1.93 -0.32
N PHE A 98 8.80 -0.65 -0.62
CA PHE A 98 8.84 -0.16 -1.99
C PHE A 98 9.87 -0.91 -2.84
N PHE A 99 11.09 -1.10 -2.31
CA PHE A 99 12.17 -1.77 -3.04
C PHE A 99 12.13 -3.31 -2.95
N SER A 100 11.67 -3.88 -1.84
CA SER A 100 11.71 -5.33 -1.58
C SER A 100 10.32 -5.92 -1.30
N ARG A 101 9.92 -6.87 -2.14
CA ARG A 101 8.67 -7.63 -1.94
C ARG A 101 8.69 -8.41 -0.61
N ARG A 102 9.85 -8.93 -0.20
CA ARG A 102 9.97 -9.66 1.07
C ARG A 102 9.67 -8.72 2.24
N LEU A 103 10.30 -7.53 2.26
CA LEU A 103 10.12 -6.56 3.35
C LEU A 103 8.71 -5.94 3.35
N ALA A 104 8.09 -5.77 2.17
CA ALA A 104 6.68 -5.37 2.07
C ALA A 104 5.71 -6.37 2.71
N LYS A 105 6.11 -7.65 2.84
CA LYS A 105 5.28 -8.72 3.43
C LYS A 105 5.72 -9.14 4.84
N THR A 106 6.82 -8.60 5.36
CA THR A 106 7.33 -8.96 6.70
C THR A 106 7.52 -7.73 7.57
N PHE A 107 8.44 -6.83 7.19
CA PHE A 107 8.82 -5.69 8.01
C PHE A 107 7.76 -4.58 7.99
N LEU A 108 7.26 -4.23 6.79
CA LEU A 108 6.22 -3.22 6.63
C LEU A 108 4.96 -3.50 7.46
N PRO A 109 4.31 -4.68 7.39
CA PRO A 109 3.10 -4.93 8.18
C PRO A 109 3.36 -4.93 9.69
N LEU A 110 4.52 -5.43 10.14
CA LEU A 110 4.88 -5.43 11.56
C LEU A 110 4.95 -4.00 12.11
N VAL A 111 5.74 -3.14 11.47
CA VAL A 111 5.90 -1.74 11.87
C VAL A 111 4.56 -0.99 11.75
N SER A 112 3.84 -1.23 10.66
CA SER A 112 2.54 -0.60 10.40
C SER A 112 1.50 -0.96 11.46
N ALA A 113 1.46 -2.21 11.92
CA ALA A 113 0.59 -2.64 13.01
C ALA A 113 0.94 -1.92 14.32
N THR A 114 2.23 -1.76 14.63
CA THR A 114 2.68 -0.99 15.80
C THR A 114 2.25 0.47 15.71
N ILE A 115 2.39 1.09 14.53
CA ILE A 115 1.95 2.47 14.28
C ILE A 115 0.44 2.61 14.45
N VAL A 116 -0.37 1.69 13.90
CA VAL A 116 -1.82 1.66 14.09
C VAL A 116 -2.19 1.54 15.56
N ALA A 117 -1.59 0.59 16.28
CA ALA A 117 -1.86 0.39 17.70
C ALA A 117 -1.54 1.66 18.52
N ASN A 118 -0.41 2.31 18.25
CA ASN A 118 -0.01 3.54 18.91
C ASN A 118 -0.93 4.73 18.55
N GLY A 119 -1.31 4.87 17.28
CA GLY A 119 -2.25 5.92 16.84
C GLY A 119 -3.65 5.74 17.45
N LEU A 120 -4.17 4.51 17.53
CA LEU A 120 -5.46 4.24 18.18
C LEU A 120 -5.38 4.52 19.69
N GLN A 121 -4.29 4.12 20.34
CA GLN A 121 -4.05 4.44 21.75
C GLN A 121 -4.01 5.96 21.97
N GLY A 122 -3.24 6.69 21.15
CA GLY A 122 -3.15 8.14 21.21
C GLY A 122 -4.51 8.82 21.01
N THR A 123 -5.31 8.33 20.05
CA THR A 123 -6.66 8.84 19.78
C THR A 123 -7.56 8.68 21.00
N TYR A 124 -7.55 7.49 21.62
CA TYR A 124 -8.29 7.25 22.86
C TYR A 124 -7.85 8.21 23.99
N LEU A 125 -6.54 8.36 24.19
CA LEU A 125 -6.00 9.23 25.24
C LEU A 125 -6.34 10.71 24.98
N HIS A 126 -6.31 11.16 23.72
CA HIS A 126 -6.67 12.52 23.35
C HIS A 126 -8.17 12.77 23.54
N LEU A 127 -9.04 11.84 23.14
CA LEU A 127 -10.48 11.93 23.40
C LEU A 127 -10.80 11.94 24.89
N ARG A 128 -10.11 11.11 25.68
CA ARG A 128 -10.21 11.14 27.14
C ARG A 128 -9.80 12.51 27.69
N GLY A 129 -8.72 13.10 27.18
CA GLY A 129 -8.28 14.44 27.56
C GLY A 129 -9.30 15.53 27.21
N VAL A 130 -9.98 15.43 26.06
CA VAL A 130 -11.10 16.32 25.70
C VAL A 130 -12.26 16.17 26.70
N ALA A 131 -12.61 14.94 27.08
CA ALA A 131 -13.66 14.67 28.07
C ALA A 131 -13.35 15.23 29.47
N GLN A 132 -12.06 15.31 29.82
CA GLN A 132 -11.58 15.81 31.11
C GLN A 132 -11.53 17.34 31.21
N LYS A 133 -11.71 18.05 30.10
CA LYS A 133 -11.77 19.52 30.10
C LYS A 133 -13.09 20.04 30.71
N PRO A 134 -13.15 21.30 31.18
CA PRO A 134 -14.38 21.90 31.69
C PRO A 134 -15.56 21.75 30.73
N GLY A 135 -16.68 21.23 31.24
CA GLY A 135 -17.88 20.93 30.44
C GLY A 135 -17.75 19.73 29.50
N GLY A 136 -16.62 19.00 29.50
CA GLY A 136 -16.41 17.76 28.76
C GLY A 136 -16.87 17.83 27.29
N PHE A 137 -17.63 16.82 26.87
CA PHE A 137 -18.20 16.77 25.53
C PHE A 137 -19.39 17.72 25.30
N SER A 138 -20.00 18.28 26.35
CA SER A 138 -21.03 19.31 26.18
C SER A 138 -20.44 20.61 25.60
N ASN A 139 -19.15 20.87 25.84
CA ASN A 139 -18.37 21.97 25.24
C ASN A 139 -17.41 21.49 24.14
N LEU A 140 -17.83 20.51 23.33
CA LEU A 140 -16.95 19.80 22.38
C LEU A 140 -16.19 20.74 21.44
N ARG A 141 -16.84 21.75 20.85
CA ARG A 141 -16.18 22.65 19.88
C ARG A 141 -14.97 23.35 20.51
N TYR A 142 -15.19 23.99 21.67
CA TYR A 142 -14.14 24.65 22.42
C TYR A 142 -13.05 23.66 22.87
N ASN A 143 -13.45 22.50 23.38
CA ASN A 143 -12.50 21.51 23.91
C ASN A 143 -11.73 20.75 22.82
N LEU A 144 -12.21 20.70 21.58
CA LEU A 144 -11.45 20.18 20.44
C LEU A 144 -10.38 21.18 19.96
N GLU A 145 -10.69 22.47 19.97
CA GLU A 145 -9.74 23.52 19.57
C GLU A 145 -8.67 23.76 20.65
N MET A 146 -9.10 23.85 21.90
CA MET A 146 -8.21 24.18 23.03
C MET A 146 -7.65 22.94 23.72
N GLY A 147 -8.11 21.73 23.37
CA GLY A 147 -7.69 20.48 23.99
C GLY A 147 -6.61 19.74 23.22
N PRO A 148 -6.32 18.48 23.62
CA PRO A 148 -5.37 17.64 22.90
C PRO A 148 -5.81 17.45 21.43
N PRO A 149 -4.88 17.50 20.47
CA PRO A 149 -5.22 17.44 19.05
C PRO A 149 -5.64 16.03 18.65
N VAL A 150 -6.94 15.72 18.63
CA VAL A 150 -7.45 14.36 18.37
C VAL A 150 -7.10 13.85 16.95
N PHE A 151 -6.95 14.75 15.99
CA PHE A 151 -6.64 14.37 14.60
C PHE A 151 -5.18 13.93 14.39
N ALA A 152 -4.24 14.41 15.21
CA ALA A 152 -2.84 14.02 15.10
C ALA A 152 -2.61 12.50 15.26
N PRO A 153 -3.08 11.83 16.34
CA PRO A 153 -2.94 10.38 16.47
C PRO A 153 -3.82 9.59 15.47
N LEU A 154 -4.90 10.18 14.94
CA LEU A 154 -5.66 9.58 13.84
C LEU A 154 -4.86 9.55 12.53
N LEU A 155 -4.12 10.62 12.22
CA LEU A 155 -3.21 10.65 11.07
C LEU A 155 -2.12 9.59 11.20
N VAL A 156 -1.54 9.40 12.39
CA VAL A 156 -0.61 8.28 12.67
C VAL A 156 -1.25 6.94 12.33
N THR A 157 -2.49 6.73 12.78
CA THR A 157 -3.24 5.50 12.49
C THR A 157 -3.42 5.29 10.99
N MET A 158 -3.76 6.35 10.25
CA MET A 158 -3.91 6.29 8.79
C MET A 158 -2.61 5.93 8.07
N VAL A 159 -1.48 6.50 8.50
CA VAL A 159 -0.15 6.17 7.96
C VAL A 159 0.17 4.69 8.15
N GLY A 160 -0.03 4.15 9.36
CA GLY A 160 0.10 2.71 9.60
C GLY A 160 -0.90 1.88 8.78
N GLY A 161 -2.15 2.35 8.66
CA GLY A 161 -3.18 1.70 7.86
C GLY A 161 -2.78 1.52 6.39
N MET A 162 -2.16 2.54 5.78
CA MET A 162 -1.63 2.43 4.42
C MET A 162 -0.59 1.31 4.29
N GLY A 163 0.30 1.16 5.27
CA GLY A 163 1.32 0.12 5.25
C GLY A 163 0.76 -1.29 5.46
N LEU A 164 -0.30 -1.43 6.28
CA LEU A 164 -1.05 -2.69 6.38
C LEU A 164 -1.77 -3.04 5.07
N LEU A 165 -2.39 -2.06 4.42
CA LEU A 165 -3.03 -2.25 3.12
C LEU A 165 -2.00 -2.63 2.04
N ALA A 166 -0.83 -2.01 2.04
CA ALA A 166 0.27 -2.38 1.15
C ALA A 166 0.65 -3.87 1.31
N ALA A 167 0.68 -4.38 2.54
CA ALA A 167 1.06 -5.75 2.84
C ALA A 167 0.06 -6.79 2.33
N VAL A 168 -1.22 -6.45 2.16
CA VAL A 168 -2.24 -7.38 1.61
C VAL A 168 -2.46 -7.21 0.09
N LEU A 169 -2.14 -6.04 -0.46
CA LEU A 169 -2.31 -5.77 -1.89
C LEU A 169 -1.18 -6.36 -2.74
N ARG A 170 -1.42 -6.36 -4.07
CA ARG A 170 -0.48 -6.91 -5.04
C ARG A 170 0.54 -5.85 -5.45
N ARG A 171 1.71 -6.29 -5.87
CA ARG A 171 2.75 -5.44 -6.44
C ARG A 171 2.39 -4.97 -7.85
N GLU A 172 2.67 -3.70 -8.13
CA GLU A 172 2.54 -3.05 -9.43
C GLU A 172 3.46 -3.72 -10.47
N LYS A 173 3.04 -3.66 -11.74
CA LYS A 173 3.76 -4.20 -12.91
C LYS A 173 4.34 -3.11 -13.80
#